data_AF-A0ABD1XNA5-F1
#
_entry.id   AF-A0ABD1XNA5-F1
#
_cell.length_a   1.000
_cell.length_b   1.000
_cell.length_c   1.000
_cell.angle_alpha   90.00
_cell.angle_beta   90.00
_cell.angle_gamma   90.00
#
_symmetry.space_group_name_H-M   'P 1'
#
loop_
_entity.id
_entity.type
_entity.pdbx_description
1 polymer ?
#
loop_
_entity_poly.entity_id
_entity_poly.type
_entity_poly.pdbx_seq_one_letter_code
_entity_poly.pdbx_strand_id
1 'polypeptide(L)'
;MEFSEYNDKTVDNLFEDAATLDSSIGDYNLEEVEMDSETEAEDDTASENLDATMKSIQKLTFLMGKNKGIAAGVATKVKTYGEVMDDFVRNFLIQNGCVKTVECFETEWHDLKEKGRLLDCQLQEPPDEYTRSLEVQSVLSKVQEQLKQSNLLAQYRQDMTEKFRKERNVHRMHHSRIAQEKNKLINDMKIDLLRRLCWNAIDSKRCVVVHPKKPVVVTASDDATWRMWGLPAGDLIMTGDGHKDWVSGLSFHPGGMQLASSSGDCTVKVWSFEKARCTHTFSDHTQAVWAVAYHDSGDVLGSASLDHTARIWDLERMKCRGTLRGHVDSVNSVMWQSYSSILCTSSSDKTVSLWDARNALCVQTFYGHEASCNYATFSPRGNLVASVDADGVLKIWDVRQVMERHNLNVGPDSANKVCFDASGTMIAIASNDGHIKCFQQLEMELVPVNDLTGHDGAVQALIFDPLGKFLISGGSDGTFRCWA
;
A
#
# COMPACT_ATOMS: atom_id res chain seq x y z
N MET A 1 -7.99 32.44 -60.83
CA MET A 1 -8.86 31.97 -61.92
C MET A 1 -9.17 30.51 -61.60
N GLU A 2 -10.38 30.07 -61.29
CA GLU A 2 -11.72 30.65 -61.28
C GLU A 2 -12.52 29.89 -60.20
N PHE A 3 -13.52 30.59 -59.65
CA PHE A 3 -14.57 30.08 -58.79
C PHE A 3 -15.53 29.14 -59.56
N SER A 4 -16.09 28.14 -58.89
CA SER A 4 -17.55 27.91 -58.92
C SER A 4 -17.99 26.94 -57.84
N GLU A 5 -18.91 27.42 -57.02
CA GLU A 5 -19.75 26.71 -56.04
C GLU A 5 -20.55 25.57 -56.69
N TYR A 6 -20.81 24.48 -55.95
CA TYR A 6 -22.06 23.72 -56.12
C TYR A 6 -22.44 22.88 -54.88
N ASN A 7 -23.48 23.37 -54.20
CA ASN A 7 -24.57 22.69 -53.48
C ASN A 7 -24.32 21.69 -52.32
N ASP A 8 -24.55 22.22 -51.10
CA ASP A 8 -25.16 21.56 -49.95
C ASP A 8 -26.55 21.00 -50.28
N LYS A 9 -26.73 19.67 -50.44
CA LYS A 9 -28.04 18.95 -50.36
C LYS A 9 -27.94 17.44 -50.09
N THR A 10 -26.96 16.94 -49.32
CA THR A 10 -26.83 15.48 -49.09
C THR A 10 -26.46 15.10 -47.65
N VAL A 11 -27.09 15.69 -46.64
CA VAL A 11 -26.89 15.27 -45.22
C VAL A 11 -28.20 14.93 -44.48
N ASP A 12 -29.38 15.18 -45.06
CA ASP A 12 -30.66 14.98 -44.35
C ASP A 12 -31.35 13.62 -44.59
N ASN A 13 -30.75 12.67 -45.32
CA ASN A 13 -31.40 11.39 -45.67
C ASN A 13 -30.78 10.14 -45.01
N LEU A 14 -30.31 10.22 -43.76
CA LEU A 14 -29.81 9.05 -43.01
C LEU A 14 -30.54 8.77 -41.69
N PHE A 15 -31.67 9.42 -41.43
CA PHE A 15 -32.44 9.24 -40.18
C PHE A 15 -33.88 8.74 -40.36
N GLU A 16 -34.33 8.38 -41.57
CA GLU A 16 -35.72 7.93 -41.80
C GLU A 16 -35.94 6.43 -42.05
N ASP A 17 -34.88 5.61 -42.17
CA ASP A 17 -35.02 4.18 -42.52
C ASP A 17 -34.95 3.20 -41.32
N ALA A 18 -35.05 3.69 -40.08
CA ALA A 18 -35.07 2.85 -38.87
C ALA A 18 -36.48 2.66 -38.25
N ALA A 19 -37.53 3.10 -38.94
CA ALA A 19 -38.89 3.17 -38.39
C ALA A 19 -39.92 2.36 -39.19
N THR A 20 -39.65 1.10 -39.53
CA THR A 20 -40.69 0.11 -39.85
C THR A 20 -40.16 -1.31 -39.73
N LEU A 21 -40.95 -2.20 -39.12
CA LEU A 21 -40.79 -3.66 -38.93
C LEU A 21 -40.09 -4.13 -37.65
N ASP A 22 -40.84 -4.19 -36.55
CA ASP A 22 -41.26 -5.50 -36.02
C ASP A 22 -42.47 -5.34 -35.08
N SER A 23 -43.66 -5.63 -35.59
CA SER A 23 -44.93 -5.57 -34.87
C SER A 23 -45.42 -7.00 -34.58
N SER A 24 -44.86 -7.65 -33.56
CA SER A 24 -45.51 -8.76 -32.88
C SER A 24 -44.74 -9.18 -31.62
N ILE A 25 -45.00 -8.54 -30.49
CA ILE A 25 -44.82 -9.12 -29.14
C ILE A 25 -45.88 -8.48 -28.24
N GLY A 26 -46.53 -9.34 -27.46
CA GLY A 26 -47.86 -9.14 -26.90
C GLY A 26 -48.03 -7.95 -25.96
N ASP A 27 -49.26 -7.45 -25.98
CA ASP A 27 -49.84 -6.50 -25.03
C ASP A 27 -49.62 -6.95 -23.59
N TYR A 28 -48.66 -6.33 -22.91
CA TYR A 28 -48.68 -6.23 -21.45
C TYR A 28 -49.28 -4.88 -21.12
N ASN A 29 -50.53 -4.91 -20.64
CA ASN A 29 -51.16 -3.78 -19.98
C ASN A 29 -50.26 -3.35 -18.80
N LEU A 30 -49.62 -2.20 -18.94
CA LEU A 30 -49.07 -1.47 -17.81
C LEU A 30 -50.25 -0.94 -17.00
N GLU A 31 -50.57 -1.62 -15.90
CA GLU A 31 -51.30 -0.95 -14.83
C GLU A 31 -50.36 0.13 -14.28
N GLU A 32 -50.68 1.39 -14.59
CA GLU A 32 -50.18 2.54 -13.84
C GLU A 32 -50.65 2.36 -12.40
N VAL A 33 -49.78 1.84 -11.54
CA VAL A 33 -49.96 1.93 -10.11
C VAL A 33 -49.72 3.39 -9.74
N GLU A 34 -50.78 4.11 -9.40
CA GLU A 34 -50.67 5.40 -8.71
C GLU A 34 -49.81 5.18 -7.46
N MET A 35 -48.59 5.70 -7.48
CA MET A 35 -47.78 5.75 -6.27
C MET A 35 -48.41 6.80 -5.36
N ASP A 36 -48.84 6.34 -4.18
CA ASP A 36 -49.25 7.20 -3.09
C ASP A 36 -48.19 8.29 -2.86
N SER A 37 -48.64 9.53 -2.95
CA SER A 37 -47.90 10.78 -2.79
C SER A 37 -47.48 11.03 -1.33
N GLU A 38 -46.75 10.11 -0.74
CA GLU A 38 -46.19 10.24 0.60
C GLU A 38 -44.73 9.77 0.60
N THR A 39 -43.84 10.50 -0.10
CA THR A 39 -42.39 10.60 0.18
C THR A 39 -41.67 11.54 -0.81
N GLU A 40 -42.21 12.74 -1.04
CA GLU A 40 -41.48 13.82 -1.75
C GLU A 40 -40.80 14.81 -0.78
N ALA A 41 -40.33 14.35 0.38
CA ALA A 41 -39.84 15.25 1.45
C ALA A 41 -38.34 15.15 1.79
N GLU A 42 -37.52 14.38 1.06
CA GLU A 42 -36.09 14.23 1.41
C GLU A 42 -35.08 14.61 0.31
N ASP A 43 -35.49 14.87 -0.93
CA ASP A 43 -34.55 15.22 -2.02
C ASP A 43 -34.05 16.67 -1.99
N ASP A 44 -34.74 17.58 -1.27
CA ASP A 44 -34.29 18.96 -1.11
C ASP A 44 -33.06 19.08 -0.20
N THR A 45 -32.81 18.09 0.68
CA THR A 45 -31.68 18.14 1.62
C THR A 45 -30.34 17.78 0.97
N ALA A 46 -30.34 17.05 -0.15
CA ALA A 46 -29.12 16.64 -0.84
C ALA A 46 -28.55 17.76 -1.74
N SER A 47 -29.42 18.54 -2.39
CA SER A 47 -29.03 19.64 -3.26
C SER A 47 -28.47 20.83 -2.47
N GLU A 48 -29.07 21.14 -1.31
CA GLU A 48 -28.59 22.18 -0.40
C GLU A 48 -27.18 21.88 0.14
N ASN A 49 -26.84 20.60 0.33
CA ASN A 49 -25.52 20.19 0.81
C ASN A 49 -24.42 20.31 -0.26
N LEU A 50 -24.72 20.07 -1.54
CA LEU A 50 -23.76 20.26 -2.63
C LEU A 50 -23.44 21.76 -2.83
N ASP A 51 -24.44 22.62 -2.75
CA ASP A 51 -24.26 24.06 -2.88
C ASP A 51 -23.54 24.67 -1.66
N ALA A 52 -23.84 24.19 -0.45
CA ALA A 52 -23.12 24.57 0.75
C ALA A 52 -21.64 24.13 0.68
N THR A 53 -21.37 22.93 0.16
CA THR A 53 -20.00 22.44 -0.01
C THR A 53 -19.26 23.18 -1.14
N MET A 54 -19.90 23.49 -2.28
CA MET A 54 -19.32 24.33 -3.33
C MET A 54 -18.98 25.73 -2.84
N LYS A 55 -19.86 26.35 -2.04
CA LYS A 55 -19.59 27.66 -1.41
C LYS A 55 -18.43 27.58 -0.42
N SER A 56 -18.31 26.49 0.34
CA SER A 56 -17.16 26.27 1.24
C SER A 56 -15.86 26.05 0.46
N ILE A 57 -15.91 25.34 -0.66
CA ILE A 57 -14.78 25.14 -1.58
C ILE A 57 -14.35 26.49 -2.14
N GLN A 58 -15.27 27.29 -2.70
CA GLN A 58 -14.95 28.63 -3.22
C GLN A 58 -14.34 29.54 -2.15
N LYS A 59 -14.86 29.50 -0.92
CA LYS A 59 -14.32 30.26 0.22
C LYS A 59 -12.90 29.82 0.59
N LEU A 60 -12.61 28.53 0.51
CA LEU A 60 -11.28 27.98 0.73
C LEU A 60 -10.31 28.26 -0.43
N THR A 61 -10.77 28.17 -1.68
CA THR A 61 -9.97 28.54 -2.85
C THR A 61 -9.65 30.04 -2.83
N PHE A 62 -10.56 30.87 -2.32
CA PHE A 62 -10.33 32.29 -2.08
C PHE A 62 -9.29 32.54 -0.98
N LEU A 63 -9.35 31.79 0.12
CA LEU A 63 -8.33 31.83 1.18
C LEU A 63 -6.97 31.34 0.68
N MET A 64 -6.92 30.31 -0.17
CA MET A 64 -5.69 29.84 -0.81
C MET A 64 -5.18 30.78 -1.90
N GLY A 65 -6.08 31.43 -2.65
CA GLY A 65 -5.74 32.37 -3.72
C GLY A 65 -5.03 33.63 -3.21
N LYS A 66 -5.34 34.06 -1.98
CA LYS A 66 -4.59 35.12 -1.29
C LYS A 66 -3.14 34.75 -0.97
N ASN A 67 -2.78 33.46 -0.91
CA ASN A 67 -1.43 33.02 -0.56
C ASN A 67 -0.45 32.90 -1.74
N LYS A 68 -0.91 33.04 -3.00
CA LYS A 68 0.02 33.24 -4.14
C LYS A 68 0.64 34.65 -4.18
N GLY A 69 0.20 35.54 -3.28
CA GLY A 69 0.69 36.91 -3.13
C GLY A 69 1.39 37.20 -1.81
N ILE A 70 1.73 36.21 -0.97
CA ILE A 70 2.66 36.44 0.14
C ILE A 70 4.09 36.30 -0.40
N ALA A 71 4.41 37.17 -1.36
CA ALA A 71 5.78 37.64 -1.49
C ALA A 71 6.11 38.35 -0.19
N ALA A 72 7.14 37.87 0.50
CA ALA A 72 7.89 38.61 1.52
C ALA A 72 6.99 39.45 2.46
N GLY A 73 6.22 38.79 3.33
CA GLY A 73 5.69 39.46 4.52
C GLY A 73 6.88 40.09 5.24
N VAL A 74 6.92 41.43 5.20
CA VAL A 74 7.99 42.30 5.70
C VAL A 74 8.57 41.67 6.95
N ALA A 75 9.76 41.07 6.81
CA ALA A 75 10.59 40.78 7.96
C ALA A 75 10.66 42.13 8.69
N THR A 76 10.08 42.19 9.89
CA THR A 76 10.36 43.31 10.78
C THR A 76 11.86 43.35 10.86
N LYS A 77 12.48 44.26 10.09
CA LYS A 77 13.91 44.51 10.13
C LYS A 77 14.11 44.94 11.57
N VAL A 78 14.54 43.99 12.40
CA VAL A 78 15.07 44.28 13.70
C VAL A 78 16.12 45.34 13.41
N LYS A 79 15.94 46.53 13.98
CA LYS A 79 16.91 47.60 13.80
C LYS A 79 18.21 47.07 14.41
N THR A 80 19.13 46.66 13.56
CA THR A 80 20.49 46.37 13.97
C THR A 80 21.10 47.72 14.35
N TYR A 81 21.43 47.87 15.63
CA TYR A 81 22.39 48.88 16.03
C TYR A 81 23.74 48.21 15.79
N GLY A 82 24.57 48.79 14.93
CA GLY A 82 25.88 48.22 14.63
C GLY A 82 26.75 48.34 15.88
N GLU A 83 26.86 47.26 16.64
CA GLU A 83 27.71 47.23 17.82
C GLU A 83 29.13 46.81 17.43
N VAL A 84 30.08 47.47 18.07
CA VAL A 84 31.48 47.50 17.68
C VAL A 84 32.27 46.31 18.26
N MET A 85 31.75 45.69 19.31
CA MET A 85 32.36 44.55 19.99
C MET A 85 31.41 43.36 20.08
N ASP A 86 32.00 42.16 20.05
CA ASP A 86 31.32 40.90 20.36
C ASP A 86 30.73 40.94 21.78
N ASP A 87 29.46 40.53 21.91
CA ASP A 87 28.71 40.46 23.15
C ASP A 87 29.40 39.64 24.24
N PHE A 88 30.12 38.58 23.89
CA PHE A 88 30.90 37.81 24.86
C PHE A 88 32.01 38.66 25.49
N VAL A 89 32.73 39.40 24.65
CA VAL A 89 33.84 40.27 25.09
C VAL A 89 33.29 41.45 25.88
N ARG A 90 32.18 42.04 25.43
CA ARG A 90 31.52 43.14 26.13
C ARG A 90 31.01 42.68 27.51
N ASN A 91 30.27 41.57 27.59
CA ASN A 91 29.75 41.06 28.86
C ASN A 91 30.87 40.67 29.82
N PHE A 92 31.96 40.08 29.31
CA PHE A 92 33.16 39.78 30.10
C PHE A 92 33.81 41.05 30.67
N LEU A 93 33.94 42.11 29.87
CA LEU A 93 34.53 43.38 30.33
C LEU A 93 33.62 44.09 31.34
N ILE A 94 32.30 44.06 31.15
CA ILE A 94 31.33 44.64 32.09
C ILE A 94 31.32 43.88 33.42
N GLN A 95 31.31 42.54 33.39
CA GLN A 95 31.38 41.72 34.61
C GLN A 95 32.65 41.97 35.43
N ASN A 96 33.76 42.27 34.76
CA ASN A 96 35.03 42.60 35.41
C ASN A 96 35.15 44.09 35.80
N GLY A 97 34.09 44.89 35.63
CA GLY A 97 34.06 46.31 36.01
C GLY A 97 34.81 47.25 35.06
N CYS A 98 35.22 46.75 33.88
CA CYS A 98 35.98 47.49 32.87
C CYS A 98 35.05 48.29 31.94
N VAL A 99 34.15 49.09 32.48
CA VAL A 99 33.14 49.84 31.68
C VAL A 99 33.80 50.93 30.84
N LYS A 100 34.80 51.64 31.39
CA LYS A 100 35.52 52.71 30.67
C LYS A 100 36.30 52.21 29.47
N THR A 101 36.81 50.98 29.50
CA THR A 101 37.54 50.41 28.35
C THR A 101 36.60 50.05 27.21
N VAL A 102 35.36 49.65 27.53
CA VAL A 102 34.31 49.45 26.53
C VAL A 102 33.99 50.79 25.85
N GLU A 103 33.76 51.85 26.63
CA GLU A 103 33.47 53.20 26.12
C GLU A 103 34.62 53.78 25.28
N CYS A 104 35.87 53.60 25.72
CA CYS A 104 37.03 54.04 24.94
C CYS A 104 37.15 53.27 23.61
N PHE A 105 36.92 51.96 23.63
CA PHE A 105 36.99 51.15 22.42
C PHE A 105 35.90 51.52 21.42
N GLU A 106 34.66 51.72 21.89
CA GLU A 106 33.54 52.15 21.05
C GLU A 106 33.81 53.53 20.43
N THR A 107 34.31 54.49 21.21
CA THR A 107 34.63 55.84 20.70
C THR A 107 35.78 55.82 19.69
N GLU A 108 36.88 55.11 19.97
CA GLU A 108 38.00 54.99 19.04
C GLU A 108 37.61 54.31 17.73
N TRP A 109 36.78 53.28 17.79
CA TRP A 109 36.30 52.60 16.59
C TRP A 109 35.43 53.53 15.72
N HIS A 110 34.52 54.29 16.33
CA HIS A 110 33.67 55.24 15.60
C HIS A 110 34.50 56.36 14.96
N ASP A 111 35.50 56.87 15.69
CA ASP A 111 36.49 57.82 15.20
C ASP A 111 37.27 57.28 13.98
N LEU A 112 37.65 56.00 14.01
CA LEU A 112 38.38 55.34 12.93
C LEU A 112 37.50 55.07 11.70
N LYS A 113 36.21 54.78 11.91
CA LYS A 113 35.21 54.65 10.85
C LYS A 113 34.94 55.98 10.17
N GLU A 114 34.72 57.06 10.94
CA GLU A 114 34.51 58.41 10.38
C GLU A 114 35.73 58.90 9.58
N LYS A 115 36.94 58.54 10.02
CA LYS A 115 38.20 58.85 9.32
C LYS A 115 38.45 57.96 8.09
N GLY A 116 37.59 56.99 7.80
CA GLY A 116 37.70 56.10 6.63
C GLY A 116 38.96 55.22 6.63
N ARG A 117 39.57 54.97 7.80
CA ARG A 117 40.81 54.18 7.92
C ARG A 117 40.55 52.68 8.10
N LEU A 118 39.29 52.28 8.27
CA LEU A 118 38.85 50.89 8.32
C LEU A 118 38.53 50.42 6.89
N LEU A 119 39.15 49.32 6.46
CA LEU A 119 38.86 48.69 5.17
C LEU A 119 37.45 48.08 5.22
N ASP A 120 36.55 48.52 4.32
CA ASP A 120 35.16 48.03 4.21
C ASP A 120 35.02 46.50 4.11
N CYS A 121 36.11 45.79 3.78
CA CYS A 121 36.16 44.34 3.60
C CYS A 121 36.24 43.53 4.91
N GLN A 122 36.51 44.17 6.06
CA GLN A 122 36.64 43.49 7.37
C GLN A 122 35.51 43.79 8.35
N LEU A 123 34.56 44.66 7.96
CA LEU A 123 33.38 45.01 8.74
C LEU A 123 32.23 44.04 8.46
N GLN A 124 32.42 42.75 8.77
CA GLN A 124 31.25 41.95 9.11
C GLN A 124 30.88 42.31 10.53
N GLU A 125 29.69 42.89 10.71
CA GLU A 125 29.11 43.08 12.04
C GLU A 125 29.20 41.73 12.78
N PRO A 126 29.90 41.66 13.93
CA PRO A 126 29.99 40.42 14.69
C PRO A 126 28.55 39.99 14.99
N PRO A 127 28.17 38.78 14.60
CA PRO A 127 26.77 38.39 14.61
C PRO A 127 26.32 38.17 16.06
N ASP A 128 25.48 39.07 16.58
CA ASP A 128 24.87 38.94 17.90
C ASP A 128 24.20 37.57 18.02
N GLU A 129 24.68 36.75 18.96
CA GLU A 129 24.10 35.44 19.21
C GLU A 129 22.65 35.57 19.69
N TYR A 130 22.33 36.68 20.36
CA TYR A 130 20.98 37.07 20.73
C TYR A 130 20.07 37.29 19.51
N THR A 131 20.52 38.03 18.49
CA THR A 131 19.72 38.27 17.28
C THR A 131 19.50 36.98 16.48
N ARG A 132 20.52 36.13 16.35
CA ARG A 132 20.38 34.80 15.73
C ARG A 132 19.39 33.93 16.51
N SER A 133 19.42 33.95 17.84
CA SER A 133 18.48 33.19 18.65
C SER A 133 17.04 33.67 18.45
N LEU A 134 16.82 34.99 18.35
CA LEU A 134 15.52 35.60 18.06
C LEU A 134 15.04 35.27 16.64
N GLU A 135 15.94 35.31 15.65
CA GLU A 135 15.64 34.92 14.28
C GLU A 135 15.21 33.45 14.20
N VAL A 136 15.98 32.56 14.82
CA VAL A 136 15.65 31.12 14.88
C VAL A 136 14.31 30.90 15.61
N GLN A 137 14.05 31.60 16.71
CA GLN A 137 12.76 31.54 17.40
C GLN A 137 11.61 32.02 16.51
N SER A 138 11.82 33.09 15.72
CA SER A 138 10.83 33.60 14.79
C SER A 138 10.57 32.65 13.61
N VAL A 139 11.58 31.91 13.17
CA VAL A 139 11.45 30.89 12.13
C VAL A 139 10.74 29.67 12.69
N LEU A 140 11.09 29.22 13.90
CA LEU A 140 10.42 28.13 14.59
C LEU A 140 8.94 28.42 14.81
N SER A 141 8.57 29.62 15.25
CA SER A 141 7.16 29.99 15.43
C SER A 141 6.39 29.98 14.11
N LYS A 142 6.97 30.50 13.02
CA LYS A 142 6.38 30.43 11.67
C LYS A 142 6.21 29.00 11.18
N VAL A 143 7.21 28.14 11.35
CA VAL A 143 7.14 26.73 10.96
C VAL A 143 6.10 25.99 11.78
N GLN A 144 6.00 26.27 13.09
CA GLN A 144 4.96 25.70 13.95
C GLN A 144 3.55 26.13 13.52
N GLU A 145 3.36 27.41 13.15
CA GLU A 145 2.09 27.89 12.61
C GLU A 145 1.74 27.22 11.28
N GLN A 146 2.71 27.08 10.37
CA GLN A 146 2.53 26.37 9.10
C GLN A 146 2.16 24.90 9.32
N LEU A 147 2.79 24.23 10.29
CA LEU A 147 2.50 22.84 10.62
C LEU A 147 1.10 22.68 11.23
N LYS A 148 0.68 23.60 12.10
CA LYS A 148 -0.71 23.64 12.62
C LYS A 148 -1.72 23.82 11.49
N GLN A 149 -1.46 24.75 10.58
CA GLN A 149 -2.32 25.00 9.41
C GLN A 149 -2.37 23.78 8.48
N SER A 150 -1.24 23.13 8.20
CA SER A 150 -1.21 21.93 7.35
C SER A 150 -1.96 20.77 7.98
N ASN A 151 -1.86 20.60 9.30
CA ASN A 151 -2.60 19.56 10.04
C ASN A 151 -4.11 19.81 10.02
N LEU A 152 -4.55 21.05 10.25
CA LEU A 152 -5.97 21.41 10.15
C LEU A 152 -6.52 21.19 8.73
N LEU A 153 -5.74 21.55 7.71
CA LEU A 153 -6.11 21.29 6.32
C LEU A 153 -6.16 19.79 6.00
N ALA A 154 -5.25 18.99 6.56
CA ALA A 154 -5.25 17.54 6.40
C ALA A 154 -6.48 16.91 7.06
N GLN A 155 -6.83 17.33 8.28
CA GLN A 155 -8.04 16.89 8.99
C GLN A 155 -9.30 17.27 8.22
N TYR A 156 -9.42 18.53 7.79
CA TYR A 156 -10.56 18.98 6.98
C TYR A 156 -10.69 18.19 5.67
N ARG A 157 -9.56 17.88 5.00
CA ARG A 157 -9.56 17.01 3.82
C ARG A 157 -10.03 15.59 4.15
N GLN A 158 -9.58 15.02 5.27
CA GLN A 158 -10.03 13.69 5.73
C GLN A 158 -11.55 13.68 5.93
N ASP A 159 -12.09 14.62 6.72
CA ASP A 159 -13.53 14.74 6.98
C ASP A 159 -14.34 14.88 5.69
N MET A 160 -13.90 15.74 4.77
CA MET A 160 -14.56 15.91 3.48
C MET A 160 -14.49 14.64 2.63
N THR A 161 -13.35 13.94 2.60
CA THR A 161 -13.26 12.66 1.88
C THR A 161 -14.13 11.58 2.50
N GLU A 162 -14.32 11.58 3.82
CA GLU A 162 -15.25 10.68 4.50
C GLU A 162 -16.70 11.01 4.15
N LYS A 163 -17.09 12.29 4.10
CA LYS A 163 -18.42 12.70 3.63
C LYS A 163 -18.69 12.24 2.19
N PHE A 164 -17.78 12.53 1.27
CA PHE A 164 -17.89 12.06 -0.12
C PHE A 164 -17.89 10.53 -0.23
N ARG A 165 -17.14 9.83 0.63
CA ARG A 165 -17.19 8.35 0.69
C ARG A 165 -18.54 7.87 1.18
N LYS A 166 -19.15 8.50 2.19
CA LYS A 166 -20.48 8.16 2.70
C LYS A 166 -21.54 8.37 1.62
N GLU A 167 -21.57 9.53 0.96
CA GLU A 167 -22.49 9.81 -0.16
C GLU A 167 -22.30 8.80 -1.30
N ARG A 168 -21.04 8.59 -1.73
CA ARG A 168 -20.72 7.57 -2.74
C ARG A 168 -21.17 6.18 -2.31
N ASN A 169 -21.01 5.82 -1.04
CA ASN A 169 -21.47 4.54 -0.52
C ASN A 169 -23.00 4.46 -0.52
N VAL A 170 -23.74 5.53 -0.23
CA VAL A 170 -25.20 5.58 -0.34
C VAL A 170 -25.63 5.33 -1.80
N HIS A 171 -25.04 6.05 -2.76
CA HIS A 171 -25.32 5.81 -4.19
C HIS A 171 -24.96 4.38 -4.60
N ARG A 172 -23.81 3.86 -4.13
CA ARG A 172 -23.39 2.49 -4.40
C ARG A 172 -24.33 1.47 -3.75
N MET A 173 -24.83 1.72 -2.56
CA MET A 173 -25.80 0.88 -1.85
C MET A 173 -27.14 0.87 -2.58
N HIS A 174 -27.62 2.03 -3.03
CA HIS A 174 -28.85 2.12 -3.83
C HIS A 174 -28.70 1.37 -5.16
N HIS A 175 -27.62 1.60 -5.90
CA HIS A 175 -27.32 0.86 -7.13
C HIS A 175 -27.11 -0.64 -6.87
N SER A 176 -26.45 -1.01 -5.76
CA SER A 176 -26.25 -2.41 -5.37
C SER A 176 -27.57 -3.06 -4.97
N ARG A 177 -28.51 -2.33 -4.36
CA ARG A 177 -29.85 -2.84 -4.02
C ARG A 177 -30.64 -3.12 -5.29
N ILE A 178 -30.67 -2.19 -6.23
CA ILE A 178 -31.30 -2.38 -7.54
C ILE A 178 -30.67 -3.58 -8.26
N ALA A 179 -29.34 -3.69 -8.25
CA ALA A 179 -28.63 -4.82 -8.83
C ALA A 179 -28.90 -6.13 -8.08
N GLN A 180 -29.07 -6.10 -6.75
CA GLN A 180 -29.46 -7.28 -5.96
C GLN A 180 -30.88 -7.71 -6.27
N GLU A 181 -31.85 -6.79 -6.40
CA GLU A 181 -33.22 -7.11 -6.79
C GLU A 181 -33.26 -7.70 -8.21
N LYS A 182 -32.49 -7.12 -9.15
CA LYS A 182 -32.29 -7.67 -10.49
C LYS A 182 -31.61 -9.06 -10.46
N ASN A 183 -30.55 -9.23 -9.67
CA ASN A 183 -29.83 -10.50 -9.57
C ASN A 183 -30.61 -11.55 -8.80
N LYS A 184 -31.47 -11.16 -7.86
CA LYS A 184 -32.41 -12.05 -7.16
C LYS A 184 -33.43 -12.58 -8.16
N LEU A 185 -33.97 -11.73 -9.04
CA LEU A 185 -34.82 -12.16 -10.15
C LEU A 185 -34.07 -13.09 -11.13
N ILE A 186 -32.80 -12.82 -11.42
CA ILE A 186 -31.95 -13.70 -12.26
C ILE A 186 -31.65 -15.04 -11.57
N ASN A 187 -31.41 -15.05 -10.26
CA ASN A 187 -31.14 -16.25 -9.45
C ASN A 187 -32.42 -17.04 -9.16
N ASP A 188 -33.57 -16.38 -9.05
CA ASP A 188 -34.88 -17.02 -8.94
C ASP A 188 -35.27 -17.68 -10.29
N MET A 189 -34.78 -17.17 -11.43
CA MET A 189 -34.82 -17.84 -12.74
C MET A 189 -33.68 -18.88 -12.94
N LYS A 190 -32.60 -18.80 -12.16
CA LYS A 190 -31.45 -19.74 -12.16
C LYS A 190 -31.28 -20.38 -10.79
N ILE A 191 -32.31 -21.07 -10.32
CA ILE A 191 -32.14 -21.99 -9.18
C ILE A 191 -31.42 -23.22 -9.71
N ASP A 192 -30.08 -23.27 -9.55
CA ASP A 192 -29.34 -24.42 -8.98
C ASP A 192 -27.80 -24.38 -9.04
N LEU A 193 -27.13 -23.36 -9.59
CA LEU A 193 -25.68 -23.52 -9.91
C LEU A 193 -24.65 -22.59 -9.26
N LEU A 194 -25.00 -21.68 -8.35
CA LEU A 194 -24.02 -20.68 -7.84
C LEU A 194 -23.94 -20.54 -6.31
N ARG A 195 -23.82 -21.66 -5.60
CA ARG A 195 -23.14 -21.65 -4.30
C ARG A 195 -22.15 -22.81 -4.25
N ARG A 196 -20.86 -22.43 -4.14
CA ARG A 196 -19.64 -23.26 -4.14
C ARG A 196 -19.04 -23.43 -5.53
N LEU A 197 -18.39 -22.37 -6.00
CA LEU A 197 -17.49 -22.46 -7.13
C LEU A 197 -16.17 -23.10 -6.67
N CYS A 198 -16.15 -24.43 -6.64
CA CYS A 198 -14.94 -25.22 -6.54
C CYS A 198 -14.37 -25.38 -7.95
N TRP A 199 -13.23 -24.75 -8.22
CA TRP A 199 -12.56 -24.91 -9.50
C TRP A 199 -11.49 -25.99 -9.35
N ASN A 200 -11.81 -27.16 -9.90
CA ASN A 200 -10.94 -28.33 -9.87
C ASN A 200 -9.77 -28.07 -10.82
N ALA A 201 -8.59 -27.86 -10.25
CA ALA A 201 -7.35 -28.27 -10.90
C ALA A 201 -6.97 -29.62 -10.28
N ILE A 202 -6.37 -30.51 -11.06
CA ILE A 202 -6.18 -31.91 -10.67
C ILE A 202 -5.15 -32.06 -9.52
N ASP A 203 -4.35 -31.02 -9.27
CA ASP A 203 -3.16 -31.12 -8.41
C ASP A 203 -3.07 -30.01 -7.35
N SER A 204 -2.36 -30.34 -6.27
CA SER A 204 -2.14 -29.51 -5.09
C SER A 204 -1.71 -28.07 -5.43
N LYS A 205 -2.39 -27.09 -4.82
CA LYS A 205 -2.15 -25.66 -5.05
C LYS A 205 -1.27 -25.08 -3.94
N ARG A 206 0.00 -24.83 -4.28
CA ARG A 206 1.02 -24.41 -3.32
C ARG A 206 1.00 -22.92 -2.98
N CYS A 207 0.62 -22.08 -3.95
CA CYS A 207 0.51 -20.64 -3.73
C CYS A 207 -0.66 -20.04 -4.51
N VAL A 208 -1.28 -19.01 -3.93
CA VAL A 208 -2.38 -18.23 -4.51
C VAL A 208 -2.06 -16.76 -4.31
N VAL A 209 -2.27 -15.96 -5.37
CA VAL A 209 -2.05 -14.51 -5.35
C VAL A 209 -3.17 -13.79 -6.11
N VAL A 210 -3.58 -12.63 -5.61
CA VAL A 210 -4.58 -11.77 -6.24
C VAL A 210 -3.92 -10.63 -7.00
N HIS A 211 -4.46 -10.28 -8.15
CA HIS A 211 -4.01 -9.13 -8.92
C HIS A 211 -4.40 -7.81 -8.21
N PRO A 212 -3.50 -6.82 -8.11
CA PRO A 212 -3.70 -5.64 -7.26
C PRO A 212 -4.89 -4.73 -7.67
N LYS A 213 -5.32 -4.76 -8.93
CA LYS A 213 -6.36 -3.86 -9.48
C LYS A 213 -7.58 -4.55 -10.10
N LYS A 214 -7.49 -5.84 -10.40
CA LYS A 214 -8.47 -6.57 -11.21
C LYS A 214 -8.88 -7.81 -10.42
N PRO A 215 -10.14 -8.28 -10.54
CA PRO A 215 -10.62 -9.47 -9.85
C PRO A 215 -10.07 -10.73 -10.55
N VAL A 216 -8.76 -10.93 -10.47
CA VAL A 216 -8.05 -12.03 -11.11
C VAL A 216 -7.16 -12.69 -10.07
N VAL A 217 -7.13 -14.02 -10.08
CA VAL A 217 -6.35 -14.84 -9.16
C VAL A 217 -5.39 -15.69 -9.96
N VAL A 218 -4.15 -15.79 -9.48
CA VAL A 218 -3.18 -16.72 -10.02
C VAL A 218 -2.90 -17.80 -8.99
N THR A 219 -2.89 -19.04 -9.46
CA THR A 219 -2.57 -20.22 -8.67
C THR A 219 -1.31 -20.88 -9.23
N ALA A 220 -0.39 -21.24 -8.35
CA ALA A 220 0.72 -22.12 -8.65
C ALA A 220 0.37 -23.56 -8.28
N SER A 221 0.85 -24.50 -9.07
CA SER A 221 0.62 -25.93 -8.86
C SER A 221 1.95 -26.70 -8.93
N ASP A 222 1.91 -27.93 -8.44
CA ASP A 222 3.03 -28.86 -8.48
C ASP A 222 3.33 -29.35 -9.91
N ASP A 223 2.42 -29.12 -10.88
CA ASP A 223 2.58 -29.46 -12.31
C ASP A 223 3.56 -28.56 -13.09
N ALA A 224 4.40 -27.80 -12.38
CA ALA A 224 5.31 -26.79 -12.93
C ALA A 224 4.62 -25.61 -13.66
N THR A 225 3.30 -25.52 -13.63
CA THR A 225 2.56 -24.43 -14.27
C THR A 225 1.94 -23.48 -13.26
N TRP A 226 1.71 -22.25 -13.72
CA TRP A 226 0.81 -21.32 -13.05
C TRP A 226 -0.40 -21.04 -13.94
N ARG A 227 -1.56 -20.90 -13.30
CA ARG A 227 -2.85 -20.67 -13.98
C ARG A 227 -3.48 -19.39 -13.45
N MET A 228 -4.05 -18.59 -14.35
CA MET A 228 -4.71 -17.32 -14.04
C MET A 228 -6.21 -17.43 -14.30
N TRP A 229 -7.01 -17.10 -13.28
CA TRP A 229 -8.45 -17.28 -13.24
C TRP A 229 -9.14 -15.92 -13.08
N GLY A 230 -10.19 -15.68 -13.87
CA GLY A 230 -11.05 -14.50 -13.74
C GLY A 230 -12.13 -14.72 -12.68
N LEU A 231 -12.28 -13.82 -11.72
CA LEU A 231 -13.40 -13.83 -10.77
C LEU A 231 -14.51 -12.89 -11.22
N PRO A 232 -15.80 -13.21 -10.97
CA PRO A 232 -16.32 -14.37 -10.23
C PRO A 232 -16.57 -15.62 -11.08
N ALA A 233 -16.52 -15.52 -12.42
CA ALA A 233 -16.92 -16.58 -13.34
C ALA A 233 -16.01 -17.83 -13.32
N GLY A 234 -14.77 -17.68 -12.84
CA GLY A 234 -13.77 -18.76 -12.76
C GLY A 234 -13.18 -19.17 -14.09
N ASP A 235 -13.28 -18.33 -15.11
CA ASP A 235 -12.73 -18.62 -16.43
C ASP A 235 -11.21 -18.65 -16.37
N LEU A 236 -10.61 -19.68 -16.96
CA LEU A 236 -9.17 -19.76 -17.14
C LEU A 236 -8.75 -18.76 -18.23
N ILE A 237 -7.99 -17.72 -17.85
CA ILE A 237 -7.58 -16.64 -18.75
C ILE A 237 -6.25 -16.98 -19.42
N MET A 238 -5.26 -17.39 -18.63
CA MET A 238 -3.92 -17.74 -19.12
C MET A 238 -3.31 -18.87 -18.29
N THR A 239 -2.43 -19.61 -18.95
CA THR A 239 -1.52 -20.57 -18.33
C THR A 239 -0.09 -20.20 -18.69
N GLY A 240 0.83 -20.36 -17.75
CA GLY A 240 2.25 -20.23 -18.00
C GLY A 240 2.94 -21.58 -17.84
N ASP A 241 3.56 -22.03 -18.93
CA ASP A 241 4.39 -23.23 -18.99
C ASP A 241 5.83 -22.84 -19.31
N GLY A 242 6.79 -23.48 -18.65
CA GLY A 242 8.21 -23.24 -18.86
C GLY A 242 9.12 -23.44 -17.64
N HIS A 243 8.57 -23.76 -16.47
CA HIS A 243 9.36 -24.32 -15.37
C HIS A 243 9.55 -25.81 -15.57
N LYS A 244 10.65 -26.36 -15.03
CA LYS A 244 10.94 -27.81 -15.11
C LYS A 244 10.46 -28.60 -13.91
N ASP A 245 10.10 -27.91 -12.83
CA ASP A 245 9.72 -28.50 -11.56
C ASP A 245 8.60 -27.65 -10.90
N TRP A 246 8.03 -28.14 -9.79
CA TRP A 246 6.92 -27.50 -9.08
C TRP A 246 7.13 -26.01 -8.81
N VAL A 247 6.05 -25.23 -8.90
CA VAL A 247 6.06 -23.78 -8.64
C VAL A 247 5.63 -23.52 -7.20
N SER A 248 6.49 -22.88 -6.43
CA SER A 248 6.29 -22.72 -4.99
C SER A 248 5.76 -21.35 -4.59
N GLY A 249 6.17 -20.31 -5.31
CA GLY A 249 5.96 -18.92 -4.95
C GLY A 249 5.55 -18.10 -6.16
N LEU A 250 4.68 -17.13 -5.91
CA LEU A 250 4.15 -16.22 -6.90
C LEU A 250 4.08 -14.83 -6.30
N SER A 251 4.34 -13.80 -7.12
CA SER A 251 4.14 -12.42 -6.73
C SER A 251 3.80 -11.57 -7.94
N PHE A 252 2.81 -10.68 -7.78
CA PHE A 252 2.46 -9.73 -8.81
C PHE A 252 3.31 -8.47 -8.70
N HIS A 253 3.67 -7.92 -9.85
CA HIS A 253 4.21 -6.57 -9.89
C HIS A 253 3.13 -5.56 -9.45
N PRO A 254 3.47 -4.50 -8.69
CA PRO A 254 2.50 -3.49 -8.22
C PRO A 254 1.71 -2.82 -9.35
N GLY A 255 2.34 -2.68 -10.52
CA GLY A 255 1.70 -2.20 -11.76
C GLY A 255 0.71 -3.19 -12.40
N GLY A 256 0.76 -4.48 -12.07
CA GLY A 256 -0.15 -5.53 -12.56
C GLY A 256 0.21 -6.15 -13.92
N MET A 257 1.25 -5.67 -14.60
CA MET A 257 1.61 -6.14 -15.95
C MET A 257 2.59 -7.32 -15.97
N GLN A 258 3.18 -7.64 -14.82
CA GLN A 258 4.15 -8.72 -14.68
C GLN A 258 3.84 -9.61 -13.48
N LEU A 259 4.27 -10.86 -13.58
CA LEU A 259 4.19 -11.88 -12.54
C LEU A 259 5.56 -12.52 -12.38
N ALA A 260 6.02 -12.68 -11.15
CA ALA A 260 7.21 -13.46 -10.83
C ALA A 260 6.78 -14.81 -10.25
N SER A 261 7.47 -15.86 -10.68
CA SER A 261 7.31 -17.21 -10.18
C SER A 261 8.65 -17.78 -9.72
N SER A 262 8.63 -18.52 -8.62
CA SER A 262 9.76 -19.31 -8.12
C SER A 262 9.44 -20.80 -8.22
N SER A 263 10.45 -21.62 -8.52
CA SER A 263 10.28 -23.06 -8.72
C SER A 263 11.39 -23.88 -8.06
N GLY A 264 11.10 -25.17 -7.87
CA GLY A 264 12.05 -26.21 -7.49
C GLY A 264 13.22 -26.37 -8.48
N ASP A 265 13.07 -25.88 -9.72
CA ASP A 265 14.11 -25.91 -10.75
C ASP A 265 15.29 -24.94 -10.50
N CYS A 266 15.35 -24.34 -9.32
CA CYS A 266 16.33 -23.35 -8.87
C CYS A 266 16.25 -22.02 -9.65
N THR A 267 15.18 -21.78 -10.40
CA THR A 267 15.00 -20.54 -11.17
C THR A 267 13.87 -19.66 -10.65
N VAL A 268 14.06 -18.35 -10.82
CA VAL A 268 13.00 -17.35 -10.69
C VAL A 268 12.70 -16.81 -12.08
N LYS A 269 11.44 -16.90 -12.50
CA LYS A 269 11.01 -16.40 -13.82
C LYS A 269 10.09 -15.21 -13.66
N VAL A 270 10.25 -14.23 -14.55
CA VAL A 270 9.32 -13.11 -14.69
C VAL A 270 8.57 -13.27 -16.01
N TRP A 271 7.27 -13.10 -15.92
CA TRP A 271 6.30 -13.24 -16.99
C TRP A 271 5.69 -11.87 -17.24
N SER A 272 5.62 -11.46 -18.50
CA SER A 272 4.90 -10.25 -18.91
C SER A 272 3.58 -10.65 -19.56
N PHE A 273 2.48 -10.11 -19.07
CA PHE A 273 1.14 -10.39 -19.60
C PHE A 273 0.91 -9.77 -20.98
N GLU A 274 1.57 -8.65 -21.30
CA GLU A 274 1.47 -8.00 -22.61
C GLU A 274 2.01 -8.90 -23.73
N LYS A 275 3.10 -9.61 -23.44
CA LYS A 275 3.79 -10.47 -24.41
C LYS A 275 3.42 -11.95 -24.25
N ALA A 276 2.61 -12.28 -23.24
CA ALA A 276 2.23 -13.63 -22.84
C ALA A 276 3.41 -14.63 -22.81
N ARG A 277 4.60 -14.16 -22.41
CA ARG A 277 5.83 -14.97 -22.42
C ARG A 277 6.70 -14.66 -21.22
N CYS A 278 7.57 -15.61 -20.89
CA CYS A 278 8.67 -15.39 -19.94
C CYS A 278 9.61 -14.33 -20.53
N THR A 279 9.72 -13.19 -19.86
CA THR A 279 10.66 -12.12 -20.24
C THR A 279 12.03 -12.40 -19.70
N HIS A 280 12.10 -12.95 -18.48
CA HIS A 280 13.33 -13.06 -17.72
C HIS A 280 13.39 -14.37 -16.95
N THR A 281 14.58 -14.97 -16.91
CA THR A 281 14.88 -16.15 -16.10
C THR A 281 16.16 -15.89 -15.33
N PHE A 282 16.09 -16.00 -14.01
CA PHE A 282 17.19 -15.86 -13.08
C PHE A 282 17.56 -17.24 -12.54
N SER A 283 18.81 -17.66 -12.71
CA SER A 283 19.28 -19.02 -12.39
C SER A 283 20.51 -19.03 -11.48
N ASP A 284 20.70 -18.01 -10.65
CA ASP A 284 21.90 -17.92 -9.80
C ASP A 284 21.76 -18.67 -8.46
N HIS A 285 20.56 -19.12 -8.10
CA HIS A 285 20.34 -19.98 -6.92
C HIS A 285 20.87 -21.39 -7.18
N THR A 286 21.45 -22.00 -6.14
CA THR A 286 22.03 -23.35 -6.25
C THR A 286 21.05 -24.46 -5.91
N GLN A 287 19.95 -24.12 -5.22
CA GLN A 287 18.90 -25.04 -4.79
C GLN A 287 17.51 -24.45 -5.04
N ALA A 288 16.48 -25.24 -4.74
CA ALA A 288 15.07 -24.90 -4.93
C ALA A 288 14.71 -23.55 -4.27
N VAL A 289 13.97 -22.72 -5.00
CA VAL A 289 13.52 -21.41 -4.51
C VAL A 289 12.11 -21.56 -3.96
N TRP A 290 11.89 -21.24 -2.69
CA TRP A 290 10.61 -21.41 -1.99
C TRP A 290 9.66 -20.24 -2.19
N ALA A 291 10.15 -19.00 -2.12
CA ALA A 291 9.31 -17.82 -2.18
C ALA A 291 9.92 -16.72 -3.03
N VAL A 292 9.05 -15.86 -3.57
CA VAL A 292 9.41 -14.67 -4.33
C VAL A 292 8.46 -13.53 -3.97
N ALA A 293 8.97 -12.31 -3.87
CA ALA A 293 8.18 -11.11 -3.59
C ALA A 293 8.69 -9.89 -4.34
N TYR A 294 7.79 -9.16 -5.01
CA TYR A 294 8.07 -7.83 -5.54
C TYR A 294 8.14 -6.78 -4.43
N HIS A 295 9.07 -5.86 -4.59
CA HIS A 295 9.06 -4.60 -3.85
C HIS A 295 7.94 -3.69 -4.38
N ASP A 296 7.39 -2.83 -3.53
CA ASP A 296 6.29 -1.93 -3.88
C ASP A 296 6.64 -0.91 -4.99
N SER A 297 7.92 -0.59 -5.17
CA SER A 297 8.35 0.24 -6.30
C SER A 297 8.25 -0.49 -7.65
N GLY A 298 8.32 -1.82 -7.63
CA GLY A 298 8.30 -2.65 -8.82
C GLY A 298 9.67 -2.95 -9.45
N ASP A 299 10.74 -2.26 -9.03
CA ASP A 299 12.07 -2.39 -9.68
C ASP A 299 12.89 -3.59 -9.16
N VAL A 300 12.55 -4.06 -7.96
CA VAL A 300 13.34 -5.04 -7.22
C VAL A 300 12.49 -6.25 -6.86
N LEU A 301 13.09 -7.43 -6.98
CA LEU A 301 12.54 -8.71 -6.55
C LEU A 301 13.37 -9.29 -5.41
N GLY A 302 12.72 -9.86 -4.41
CA GLY A 302 13.34 -10.70 -3.38
C GLY A 302 12.99 -12.16 -3.63
N SER A 303 13.95 -13.07 -3.51
CA SER A 303 13.72 -14.52 -3.53
C SER A 303 14.33 -15.20 -2.31
N ALA A 304 13.71 -16.28 -1.87
CA ALA A 304 14.17 -17.13 -0.77
C ALA A 304 14.39 -18.56 -1.25
N SER A 305 15.50 -19.17 -0.85
CA SER A 305 15.92 -20.47 -1.35
C SER A 305 16.30 -21.43 -0.22
N LEU A 306 16.27 -22.71 -0.56
CA LEU A 306 16.79 -23.80 0.24
C LEU A 306 18.31 -23.67 0.47
N ASP A 307 19.02 -22.91 -0.39
CA ASP A 307 20.47 -22.68 -0.31
C ASP A 307 20.94 -21.80 0.88
N HIS A 308 20.07 -21.60 1.88
CA HIS A 308 20.27 -20.76 3.06
C HIS A 308 20.44 -19.26 2.75
N THR A 309 20.20 -18.85 1.50
CA THR A 309 20.31 -17.45 1.09
C THR A 309 18.98 -16.89 0.59
N ALA A 310 18.75 -15.62 0.88
CA ALA A 310 17.79 -14.82 0.16
C ALA A 310 18.54 -13.91 -0.82
N ARG A 311 18.00 -13.69 -2.01
CA ARG A 311 18.63 -12.86 -3.04
C ARG A 311 17.75 -11.71 -3.45
N ILE A 312 18.39 -10.61 -3.79
CA ILE A 312 17.75 -9.40 -4.27
C ILE A 312 18.13 -9.23 -5.74
N TRP A 313 17.12 -9.17 -6.59
CA TRP A 313 17.26 -9.05 -8.04
C TRP A 313 16.84 -7.65 -8.47
N ASP A 314 17.65 -7.06 -9.33
CA ASP A 314 17.35 -5.81 -10.01
C ASP A 314 16.80 -6.14 -11.40
N LEU A 315 15.56 -5.73 -11.67
CA LEU A 315 14.87 -6.04 -12.93
C LEU A 315 15.34 -5.17 -14.09
N GLU A 316 15.81 -3.95 -13.83
CA GLU A 316 16.34 -3.08 -14.88
C GLU A 316 17.67 -3.64 -15.39
N ARG A 317 18.52 -4.05 -14.45
CA ARG A 317 19.87 -4.55 -14.75
C ARG A 317 19.94 -6.04 -15.03
N MET A 318 18.88 -6.77 -14.73
CA MET A 318 18.80 -8.21 -14.95
C MET A 318 19.89 -9.00 -14.21
N LYS A 319 20.27 -8.54 -13.02
CA LYS A 319 21.36 -9.11 -12.22
C LYS A 319 20.98 -9.24 -10.76
N CYS A 320 21.60 -10.21 -10.08
CA CYS A 320 21.58 -10.29 -8.63
C CYS A 320 22.31 -9.07 -8.05
N ARG A 321 21.56 -8.19 -7.38
CA ARG A 321 22.07 -6.98 -6.72
C ARG A 321 22.79 -7.32 -5.42
N GLY A 322 22.27 -8.29 -4.66
CA GLY A 322 22.84 -8.66 -3.37
C GLY A 322 22.35 -10.03 -2.91
N THR A 323 23.23 -10.75 -2.20
CA THR A 323 22.92 -12.02 -1.56
C THR A 323 22.89 -11.81 -0.05
N LEU A 324 21.74 -12.06 0.57
CA LEU A 324 21.52 -12.01 2.01
C LEU A 324 21.98 -13.35 2.60
N ARG A 325 23.07 -13.30 3.39
CA ARG A 325 23.66 -14.45 4.06
C ARG A 325 23.61 -14.21 5.56
N GLY A 326 23.10 -15.18 6.30
CA GLY A 326 23.06 -15.14 7.77
C GLY A 326 22.15 -16.18 8.40
N HIS A 327 21.19 -16.72 7.63
CA HIS A 327 20.44 -17.90 8.04
C HIS A 327 21.31 -19.14 8.06
N VAL A 328 21.06 -20.00 9.04
CA VAL A 328 21.78 -21.28 9.21
C VAL A 328 21.14 -22.39 8.39
N ASP A 329 19.82 -22.30 8.19
CA ASP A 329 19.01 -23.28 7.48
C ASP A 329 18.18 -22.63 6.35
N SER A 330 17.32 -23.41 5.70
CA SER A 330 16.55 -23.00 4.53
C SER A 330 15.68 -21.78 4.77
N VAL A 331 15.67 -20.85 3.81
CA VAL A 331 14.77 -19.69 3.88
C VAL A 331 13.45 -20.06 3.19
N ASN A 332 12.37 -20.12 3.96
CA ASN A 332 11.08 -20.63 3.50
C ASN A 332 10.19 -19.51 2.95
N SER A 333 10.25 -18.30 3.50
CA SER A 333 9.46 -17.17 3.03
C SER A 333 10.24 -15.86 2.96
N VAL A 334 9.80 -14.98 2.06
CA VAL A 334 10.30 -13.63 1.85
C VAL A 334 9.12 -12.69 1.67
N MET A 335 9.12 -11.56 2.38
CA MET A 335 8.14 -10.51 2.20
C MET A 335 8.76 -9.12 2.40
N TRP A 336 8.34 -8.15 1.60
CA TRP A 336 8.73 -6.75 1.76
C TRP A 336 7.87 -6.03 2.79
N GLN A 337 8.47 -5.10 3.53
CA GLN A 337 7.71 -4.14 4.31
C GLN A 337 7.11 -3.09 3.36
N SER A 338 5.87 -2.68 3.64
CA SER A 338 5.18 -1.70 2.79
C SER A 338 5.91 -0.36 2.72
N TYR A 339 6.09 0.17 1.51
CA TYR A 339 6.75 1.45 1.20
C TYR A 339 8.19 1.58 1.71
N SER A 340 8.86 0.47 2.04
CA SER A 340 10.19 0.48 2.65
C SER A 340 11.14 -0.52 1.96
N SER A 341 12.45 -0.26 2.08
CA SER A 341 13.48 -1.16 1.57
C SER A 341 13.85 -2.29 2.53
N ILE A 342 13.01 -2.59 3.52
CA ILE A 342 13.24 -3.66 4.48
C ILE A 342 12.56 -4.94 3.97
N LEU A 343 13.33 -6.03 3.98
CA LEU A 343 12.88 -7.36 3.61
C LEU A 343 12.86 -8.24 4.84
N CYS A 344 11.77 -8.98 5.03
CA CYS A 344 11.63 -10.00 6.07
C CYS A 344 11.81 -11.39 5.46
N THR A 345 12.63 -12.20 6.12
CA THR A 345 12.83 -13.61 5.80
C THR A 345 12.40 -14.47 6.99
N SER A 346 11.75 -15.58 6.70
CA SER A 346 11.56 -16.66 7.68
C SER A 346 12.36 -17.88 7.29
N SER A 347 12.96 -18.54 8.27
CA SER A 347 13.85 -19.68 8.02
C SER A 347 13.48 -20.88 8.90
N SER A 348 13.87 -22.05 8.42
CA SER A 348 13.80 -23.31 9.17
C SER A 348 14.71 -23.31 10.40
N ASP A 349 15.66 -22.37 10.48
CA ASP A 349 16.52 -22.15 11.66
C ASP A 349 15.79 -21.54 12.87
N LYS A 350 14.45 -21.45 12.80
CA LYS A 350 13.56 -20.95 13.86
C LYS A 350 13.68 -19.44 14.09
N THR A 351 14.31 -18.72 13.15
CA THR A 351 14.45 -17.27 13.23
C THR A 351 13.68 -16.57 12.11
N VAL A 352 13.27 -15.35 12.42
CA VAL A 352 12.75 -14.40 11.44
C VAL A 352 13.71 -13.23 11.41
N SER A 353 14.23 -12.87 10.24
CA SER A 353 15.26 -11.83 10.10
C SER A 353 14.78 -10.69 9.22
N LEU A 354 15.15 -9.47 9.58
CA LEU A 354 14.91 -8.25 8.81
C LEU A 354 16.21 -7.77 8.19
N TRP A 355 16.14 -7.44 6.91
CA TRP A 355 17.29 -7.07 6.09
C TRP A 355 17.07 -5.70 5.44
N ASP A 356 18.10 -4.85 5.40
CA ASP A 356 18.07 -3.65 4.56
C ASP A 356 18.52 -4.05 3.15
N ALA A 357 17.60 -3.97 2.18
CA ALA A 357 17.85 -4.34 0.80
C ALA A 357 18.91 -3.49 0.09
N ARG A 358 19.18 -2.27 0.56
CA ARG A 358 20.18 -1.39 -0.07
C ARG A 358 21.60 -1.87 0.22
N ASN A 359 21.83 -2.30 1.46
CA ASN A 359 23.14 -2.70 1.95
C ASN A 359 23.30 -4.22 2.01
N ALA A 360 22.21 -4.98 1.83
CA ALA A 360 22.15 -6.42 1.99
C ALA A 360 22.64 -6.89 3.38
N LEU A 361 22.39 -6.09 4.42
CA LEU A 361 22.79 -6.36 5.80
C LEU A 361 21.59 -6.75 6.65
N CYS A 362 21.82 -7.67 7.58
CA CYS A 362 20.84 -8.03 8.60
C CYS A 362 20.71 -6.88 9.60
N VAL A 363 19.51 -6.34 9.74
CA VAL A 363 19.18 -5.26 10.67
C VAL A 363 18.78 -5.84 12.03
N GLN A 364 17.90 -6.84 12.03
CA GLN A 364 17.35 -7.46 13.24
C GLN A 364 17.05 -8.93 13.01
N THR A 365 17.16 -9.73 14.07
CA THR A 365 16.80 -11.15 14.08
C THR A 365 15.88 -11.42 15.27
N PHE A 366 14.70 -11.95 15.03
CA PHE A 366 13.75 -12.35 16.06
C PHE A 366 14.02 -13.81 16.48
N TYR A 367 14.19 -14.00 17.79
CA TYR A 367 14.37 -15.31 18.41
C TYR A 367 13.17 -15.62 19.30
N GLY A 368 12.72 -16.87 19.29
CA GLY A 368 11.71 -17.34 20.23
C GLY A 368 10.86 -18.50 19.72
N HIS A 369 10.95 -18.87 18.44
CA HIS A 369 10.29 -20.06 17.91
C HIS A 369 11.03 -21.33 18.30
N GLU A 370 10.27 -22.38 18.64
CA GLU A 370 10.81 -23.68 19.04
C GLU A 370 10.92 -24.64 17.86
N ALA A 371 10.14 -24.41 16.80
CA ALA A 371 10.10 -25.19 15.57
C ALA A 371 10.50 -24.34 14.34
N SER A 372 10.62 -24.99 13.18
CA SER A 372 10.93 -24.31 11.92
C SER A 372 9.83 -23.30 11.56
N CYS A 373 10.24 -22.09 11.15
CA CYS A 373 9.31 -21.05 10.75
C CYS A 373 8.94 -21.21 9.27
N ASN A 374 7.68 -21.51 9.00
CA ASN A 374 7.19 -21.78 7.65
C ASN A 374 6.95 -20.48 6.87
N TYR A 375 6.35 -19.48 7.52
CA TYR A 375 5.96 -18.24 6.85
C TYR A 375 5.98 -17.05 7.79
N ALA A 376 6.38 -15.88 7.27
CA ALA A 376 6.24 -14.60 7.95
C ALA A 376 5.60 -13.56 7.03
N THR A 377 4.81 -12.66 7.63
CA THR A 377 4.10 -11.59 6.92
C THR A 377 4.12 -10.29 7.71
N PHE A 378 4.17 -9.16 7.01
CA PHE A 378 4.05 -7.85 7.62
C PHE A 378 2.58 -7.43 7.72
N SER A 379 2.28 -6.68 8.78
CA SER A 379 1.09 -5.83 8.80
C SER A 379 1.14 -4.82 7.64
N PRO A 380 0.00 -4.45 7.03
CA PRO A 380 -0.04 -3.39 6.00
C PRO A 380 0.57 -2.06 6.44
N ARG A 381 0.57 -1.78 7.76
CA ARG A 381 1.21 -0.58 8.35
C ARG A 381 2.72 -0.73 8.57
N GLY A 382 3.27 -1.93 8.44
CA GLY A 382 4.68 -2.23 8.61
C GLY A 382 5.19 -2.25 10.05
N ASN A 383 4.33 -2.10 11.06
CA ASN A 383 4.76 -2.06 12.47
C ASN A 383 4.87 -3.44 13.12
N LEU A 384 4.11 -4.42 12.61
CA LEU A 384 4.03 -5.76 13.17
C LEU A 384 4.47 -6.80 12.14
N VAL A 385 5.09 -7.87 12.61
CA VAL A 385 5.37 -9.08 11.83
C VAL A 385 4.62 -10.23 12.48
N ALA A 386 3.81 -10.95 11.71
CA ALA A 386 3.27 -12.23 12.12
C ALA A 386 4.10 -13.35 11.52
N SER A 387 4.45 -14.34 12.33
CA SER A 387 5.26 -15.49 11.94
C SER A 387 4.64 -16.76 12.47
N VAL A 388 4.76 -17.84 11.71
CA VAL A 388 4.16 -19.12 12.04
C VAL A 388 5.13 -20.27 11.90
N ASP A 389 4.96 -21.22 12.81
CA ASP A 389 5.79 -22.40 12.94
C ASP A 389 5.13 -23.69 12.45
N ALA A 390 5.97 -24.70 12.24
CA ALA A 390 5.56 -26.06 11.94
C ALA A 390 4.76 -26.76 13.07
N ASP A 391 4.84 -26.28 14.31
CA ASP A 391 4.02 -26.79 15.42
C ASP A 391 2.69 -26.03 15.59
N GLY A 392 2.32 -25.17 14.63
CA GLY A 392 1.07 -24.42 14.69
C GLY A 392 1.10 -23.23 15.67
N VAL A 393 2.28 -22.77 16.08
CA VAL A 393 2.45 -21.60 16.93
C VAL A 393 2.48 -20.33 16.06
N LEU A 394 1.64 -19.35 16.38
CA LEU A 394 1.65 -18.00 15.82
C LEU A 394 2.32 -17.06 16.82
N LYS A 395 3.36 -16.36 16.35
CA LYS A 395 3.93 -15.22 17.08
C LYS A 395 3.73 -13.92 16.32
N ILE A 396 3.39 -12.87 17.04
CA ILE A 396 3.36 -11.49 16.52
C ILE A 396 4.48 -10.70 17.19
N TRP A 397 5.33 -10.09 16.37
CA TRP A 397 6.47 -9.30 16.79
C TRP A 397 6.21 -7.82 16.55
N ASP A 398 6.65 -6.98 17.48
CA ASP A 398 6.78 -5.55 17.24
C ASP A 398 8.15 -5.26 16.63
N VAL A 399 8.17 -4.69 15.42
CA VAL A 399 9.40 -4.40 14.68
C VAL A 399 10.25 -3.34 15.39
N ARG A 400 9.63 -2.39 16.10
CA ARG A 400 10.36 -1.28 16.74
C ARG A 400 11.02 -1.71 18.04
N GLN A 401 10.31 -2.52 18.82
CA GLN A 401 10.74 -2.94 20.15
C GLN A 401 11.49 -4.27 20.14
N VAL A 402 11.45 -5.02 19.04
CA VAL A 402 12.08 -6.34 18.89
C VAL A 402 11.66 -7.29 20.00
N MET A 403 10.35 -7.33 20.25
CA MET A 403 9.77 -8.19 21.27
C MET A 403 8.52 -8.90 20.74
N GLU A 404 8.29 -10.11 21.26
CA GLU A 404 7.03 -10.81 21.04
C GLU A 404 5.91 -10.07 21.76
N ARG A 405 4.86 -9.73 21.00
CA ARG A 405 3.64 -9.10 21.49
C ARG A 405 2.61 -10.16 21.86
N HIS A 406 2.46 -11.16 21.00
CA HIS A 406 1.53 -12.27 21.19
C HIS A 406 2.18 -13.59 20.79
N ASN A 407 1.86 -14.64 21.55
CA ASN A 407 2.21 -16.02 21.27
C ASN A 407 0.93 -16.85 21.44
N LEU A 408 0.46 -17.46 20.35
CA LEU A 408 -0.76 -18.25 20.32
C LEU A 408 -0.49 -19.63 19.75
N ASN A 409 -0.95 -20.66 20.45
CA ASN A 409 -0.94 -22.02 19.93
C ASN A 409 -2.24 -22.27 19.18
N VAL A 410 -2.16 -22.34 17.86
CA VAL A 410 -3.32 -22.42 16.95
C VAL A 410 -3.78 -23.87 16.76
N GLY A 411 -3.01 -24.86 17.22
CA GLY A 411 -3.33 -26.29 17.19
C GLY A 411 -2.04 -27.11 17.23
N PRO A 412 -2.12 -28.46 17.27
CA PRO A 412 -0.95 -29.32 17.14
C PRO A 412 -0.43 -29.43 15.70
N ASP A 413 -1.23 -28.99 14.73
CA ASP A 413 -0.94 -29.16 13.31
C ASP A 413 -0.20 -27.96 12.72
N SER A 414 0.66 -28.24 11.74
CA SER A 414 1.52 -27.22 11.17
C SER A 414 0.73 -26.15 10.44
N ALA A 415 1.03 -24.89 10.75
CA ALA A 415 0.46 -23.79 10.01
C ALA A 415 1.41 -23.39 8.86
N ASN A 416 0.84 -23.31 7.66
CA ASN A 416 1.61 -23.20 6.42
C ASN A 416 1.80 -21.75 5.98
N LYS A 417 0.77 -20.92 6.16
CA LYS A 417 0.76 -19.53 5.69
C LYS A 417 -0.09 -18.63 6.57
N VAL A 418 0.33 -17.37 6.68
CA VAL A 418 -0.38 -16.32 7.41
C VAL A 418 -0.57 -15.12 6.51
N CYS A 419 -1.74 -14.48 6.64
CA CYS A 419 -2.04 -13.24 5.94
C CYS A 419 -2.75 -12.25 6.89
N PHE A 420 -2.43 -10.98 6.74
CA PHE A 420 -3.17 -9.88 7.35
C PHE A 420 -4.23 -9.37 6.37
N ASP A 421 -5.36 -8.94 6.90
CA ASP A 421 -6.30 -8.12 6.15
C ASP A 421 -5.69 -6.74 5.80
N ALA A 422 -6.22 -6.07 4.78
CA ALA A 422 -5.80 -4.74 4.34
C ALA A 422 -5.86 -3.68 5.45
N SER A 423 -6.78 -3.83 6.42
CA SER A 423 -6.85 -2.95 7.59
C SER A 423 -5.80 -3.27 8.66
N GLY A 424 -5.24 -4.48 8.63
CA GLY A 424 -4.33 -5.01 9.63
C GLY A 424 -4.99 -5.42 10.94
N THR A 425 -6.33 -5.46 11.00
CA THR A 425 -7.07 -5.88 12.21
C THR A 425 -7.36 -7.38 12.23
N MET A 426 -7.49 -8.02 11.07
CA MET A 426 -7.72 -9.46 10.98
C MET A 426 -6.47 -10.19 10.50
N ILE A 427 -6.29 -11.39 11.02
CA ILE A 427 -5.23 -12.33 10.67
C ILE A 427 -5.92 -13.64 10.32
N ALA A 428 -5.55 -14.23 9.20
CA ALA A 428 -6.00 -15.57 8.85
C ALA A 428 -4.80 -16.50 8.68
N ILE A 429 -4.97 -17.73 9.13
CA ILE A 429 -3.94 -18.76 9.21
C ILE A 429 -4.44 -20.00 8.51
N ALA A 430 -3.61 -20.55 7.62
CA ALA A 430 -3.85 -21.82 6.96
C ALA A 430 -3.20 -22.96 7.76
N SER A 431 -4.00 -23.94 8.20
CA SER A 431 -3.54 -25.15 8.89
C SER A 431 -3.51 -26.36 7.96
N ASN A 432 -2.71 -27.36 8.31
CA ASN A 432 -2.71 -28.68 7.67
C ASN A 432 -4.04 -29.45 7.85
N ASP A 433 -4.87 -29.08 8.82
CA ASP A 433 -6.15 -29.76 9.10
C ASP A 433 -7.25 -29.47 8.08
N GLY A 434 -6.96 -28.68 7.04
CA GLY A 434 -7.97 -28.14 6.13
C GLY A 434 -8.75 -26.96 6.72
N HIS A 435 -8.44 -26.56 7.95
CA HIS A 435 -9.04 -25.42 8.63
C HIS A 435 -8.27 -24.13 8.36
N ILE A 436 -9.03 -23.05 8.17
CA ILE A 436 -8.49 -21.69 8.16
C ILE A 436 -8.98 -21.02 9.43
N LYS A 437 -8.03 -20.63 10.28
CA LYS A 437 -8.34 -20.02 11.57
C LYS A 437 -8.16 -18.51 11.46
N CYS A 438 -9.22 -17.77 11.75
CA CYS A 438 -9.25 -16.31 11.66
C CYS A 438 -9.25 -15.69 13.05
N PHE A 439 -8.32 -14.77 13.27
CA PHE A 439 -8.15 -14.01 14.50
C PHE A 439 -8.35 -12.53 14.22
N GLN A 440 -9.03 -11.85 15.14
CA GLN A 440 -9.11 -10.40 15.15
C GLN A 440 -8.19 -9.85 16.23
N GLN A 441 -7.29 -8.96 15.82
CA GLN A 441 -6.42 -8.22 16.70
C GLN A 441 -7.15 -6.99 17.25
N LEU A 442 -7.48 -7.04 18.54
CA LEU A 442 -8.08 -5.96 19.32
C LEU A 442 -7.06 -5.49 20.35
N GLU A 443 -6.40 -4.37 20.06
CA GLU A 443 -5.38 -3.75 20.92
C GLU A 443 -4.30 -4.74 21.41
N MET A 444 -4.51 -5.38 22.56
CA MET A 444 -3.58 -6.30 23.23
C MET A 444 -4.04 -7.77 23.26
N GLU A 445 -5.18 -8.10 22.67
CA GLU A 445 -5.63 -9.49 22.60
C GLU A 445 -5.98 -9.88 21.16
N LEU A 446 -5.71 -11.15 20.85
CA LEU A 446 -6.09 -11.78 19.61
C LEU A 446 -7.30 -12.67 19.91
N VAL A 447 -8.45 -12.26 19.41
CA VAL A 447 -9.72 -12.96 19.63
C VAL A 447 -9.97 -13.88 18.43
N PRO A 448 -10.19 -15.19 18.63
CA PRO A 448 -10.60 -16.07 17.55
C PRO A 448 -12.02 -15.69 17.12
N VAL A 449 -12.23 -15.44 15.82
CA VAL A 449 -13.55 -15.00 15.30
C VAL A 449 -14.35 -16.17 14.78
N ASN A 450 -13.84 -16.89 13.77
CA ASN A 450 -14.49 -18.08 13.20
C ASN A 450 -13.46 -18.94 12.47
N ASP A 451 -13.61 -20.25 12.59
CA ASP A 451 -12.85 -21.22 11.80
C ASP A 451 -13.59 -21.49 10.50
N LEU A 452 -12.95 -21.22 9.37
CA LEU A 452 -13.50 -21.53 8.05
C LEU A 452 -13.11 -22.97 7.69
N THR A 453 -14.12 -23.79 7.45
CA THR A 453 -13.97 -25.21 7.13
C THR A 453 -14.53 -25.48 5.75
N GLY A 454 -13.83 -26.29 4.97
CA GLY A 454 -14.35 -26.73 3.69
C GLY A 454 -13.37 -27.49 2.82
N HIS A 455 -12.06 -27.22 2.92
CA HIS A 455 -11.06 -28.00 2.19
C HIS A 455 -10.99 -29.42 2.74
N ASP A 456 -10.91 -30.40 1.83
CA ASP A 456 -10.83 -31.83 2.20
C ASP A 456 -9.39 -32.24 2.53
N GLY A 457 -8.41 -31.35 2.29
CA GLY A 457 -7.00 -31.54 2.60
C GLY A 457 -6.35 -30.27 3.16
N ALA A 458 -5.05 -30.33 3.38
CA ALA A 458 -4.27 -29.25 3.98
C ALA A 458 -4.38 -27.95 3.18
N VAL A 459 -4.56 -26.83 3.88
CA VAL A 459 -4.55 -25.51 3.25
C VAL A 459 -3.10 -25.04 3.17
N GLN A 460 -2.59 -24.91 1.95
CA GLN A 460 -1.20 -24.50 1.71
C GLN A 460 -1.08 -23.00 1.50
N ALA A 461 -2.09 -22.40 0.86
CA ALA A 461 -2.06 -21.01 0.45
C ALA A 461 -3.27 -20.23 0.94
N LEU A 462 -3.03 -18.97 1.29
CA LEU A 462 -4.03 -18.07 1.82
C LEU A 462 -3.64 -16.63 1.48
N ILE A 463 -4.60 -15.83 1.01
CA ILE A 463 -4.42 -14.41 0.73
C ILE A 463 -5.74 -13.64 0.85
N PHE A 464 -5.69 -12.46 1.46
CA PHE A 464 -6.81 -11.51 1.44
C PHE A 464 -6.78 -10.67 0.16
N ASP A 465 -7.97 -10.34 -0.34
CA ASP A 465 -8.14 -9.32 -1.38
C ASP A 465 -7.58 -7.97 -0.89
N PRO A 466 -6.91 -7.15 -1.72
CA PRO A 466 -6.42 -5.84 -1.31
C PRO A 466 -7.51 -4.88 -0.79
N LEU A 467 -8.78 -5.13 -1.12
CA LEU A 467 -9.92 -4.38 -0.60
C LEU A 467 -10.52 -4.97 0.69
N GLY A 468 -10.02 -6.11 1.17
CA GLY A 468 -10.48 -6.79 2.38
C GLY A 468 -11.85 -7.45 2.26
N LYS A 469 -12.37 -7.65 1.04
CA LYS A 469 -13.72 -8.16 0.81
C LYS A 469 -13.82 -9.67 0.71
N PHE A 470 -12.76 -10.31 0.25
CA PHE A 470 -12.73 -11.74 0.04
C PHE A 470 -11.42 -12.30 0.58
N LEU A 471 -11.49 -13.51 1.10
CA LEU A 471 -10.34 -14.32 1.44
C LEU A 471 -10.27 -15.45 0.41
N ILE A 472 -9.07 -15.74 -0.08
CA ILE A 472 -8.88 -16.83 -1.04
C ILE A 472 -7.92 -17.83 -0.43
N SER A 473 -8.29 -19.11 -0.48
CA SER A 473 -7.45 -20.20 -0.01
C SER A 473 -7.24 -21.26 -1.08
N GLY A 474 -6.05 -21.85 -1.09
CA GLY A 474 -5.66 -22.98 -1.93
C GLY A 474 -5.38 -24.20 -1.08
N GLY A 475 -6.03 -25.31 -1.41
CA GLY A 475 -5.87 -26.60 -0.75
C GLY A 475 -4.94 -27.55 -1.50
N SER A 476 -4.44 -28.56 -0.79
CA SER A 476 -3.77 -29.72 -1.38
C SER A 476 -4.72 -30.60 -2.19
N ASP A 477 -6.03 -30.42 -2.02
CA ASP A 477 -7.10 -31.07 -2.80
C ASP A 477 -7.19 -30.56 -4.25
N GLY A 478 -6.30 -29.65 -4.64
CA GLY A 478 -6.27 -29.04 -5.97
C GLY A 478 -7.39 -28.03 -6.20
N THR A 479 -8.14 -27.66 -5.16
CA THR A 479 -9.18 -26.64 -5.21
C THR A 479 -8.66 -25.31 -4.66
N PHE A 480 -9.13 -24.20 -5.25
CA PHE A 480 -9.04 -22.91 -4.57
C PHE A 480 -10.47 -22.45 -4.28
N ARG A 481 -10.65 -21.82 -3.12
CA ARG A 481 -11.96 -21.37 -2.63
C ARG A 481 -11.89 -19.89 -2.31
N CYS A 482 -12.95 -19.19 -2.67
CA CYS A 482 -13.16 -17.79 -2.33
C CYS A 482 -14.20 -17.70 -1.21
N TRP A 483 -13.83 -17.06 -0.12
CA TRP A 483 -14.64 -16.82 1.07
C TRP A 483 -14.99 -15.33 1.10
N ALA A 484 -16.23 -15.01 1.43
CA ALA A 484 -16.77 -13.64 1.45
C ALA A 484 -17.17 -13.23 2.85
#